data_AF-A0A5C9EMZ8-F1
#
_entry.id   AF-A0A5C9EMZ8-F1
#
_cell.length_a   1.000
_cell.length_b   1.000
_cell.length_c   1.000
_cell.angle_alpha   90.00
_cell.angle_beta   90.00
_cell.angle_gamma   90.00
#
_symmetry.space_group_name_H-M   'P 1'
#
loop_
_entity.id
_entity.type
_entity.pdbx_description
1 polymer ?
#
loop_
_entity_poly.entity_id
_entity_poly.type
_entity_poly.pdbx_seq_one_letter_code
_entity_poly.pdbx_strand_id
1 'polypeptide(L)'
;MDIIFYRKINNAQLWDKIQKLRELIKSSKTFKKRVCWKCGKDLNIYDFLSDNVEYTPKAIFKLWQNPLLEFHCCECFKLLKSHELRAIENISKTRKCLYCGKEIDLYTYNKRNNYLKIYELKEIWQDPKAEIFCDSLCRKKYNREASRGVLNLKFKNR
;
A
#
# COMPACT_ATOMS: atom_id res chain seq x y z
N MET A 1 -9.70 8.54 -15.22
CA MET A 1 -10.23 7.16 -15.22
C MET A 1 -9.03 6.26 -15.05
N ASP A 2 -8.57 6.06 -13.82
CA ASP A 2 -7.27 5.45 -13.55
C ASP A 2 -7.42 3.94 -13.36
N ILE A 3 -6.98 3.21 -14.39
CA ILE A 3 -6.88 1.75 -14.37
C ILE A 3 -5.63 1.40 -13.55
N ILE A 4 -5.81 1.15 -12.24
CA ILE A 4 -4.73 0.60 -11.42
C ILE A 4 -4.60 -0.88 -11.76
N PHE A 5 -3.67 -1.18 -12.67
CA PHE A 5 -3.24 -2.53 -13.02
C PHE A 5 -2.53 -3.16 -11.81
N TYR A 6 -3.05 -4.29 -11.32
CA TYR A 6 -2.18 -5.29 -10.69
C TYR A 6 -1.31 -5.89 -11.79
N ARG A 7 -0.23 -5.21 -12.17
CA ARG A 7 0.78 -5.82 -13.03
C ARG A 7 1.45 -6.91 -12.20
N LYS A 8 1.00 -8.16 -12.37
CA LYS A 8 1.89 -9.32 -12.26
C LYS A 8 3.07 -9.01 -13.17
N ILE A 9 4.16 -8.52 -12.60
CA ILE A 9 5.38 -8.32 -13.36
C ILE A 9 5.80 -9.69 -13.86
N ASN A 10 6.00 -9.76 -15.16
CA ASN A 10 6.62 -10.92 -15.76
C ASN A 10 8.01 -11.06 -15.12
N ASN A 11 8.32 -12.23 -14.56
CA ASN A 11 9.62 -12.52 -13.94
C ASN A 11 10.79 -12.06 -14.82
N ALA A 12 10.66 -12.12 -16.15
CA ALA A 12 11.66 -11.63 -17.10
C ALA A 12 11.99 -10.13 -16.95
N GLN A 13 10.98 -9.28 -16.74
CA GLN A 13 11.19 -7.82 -16.57
C GLN A 13 11.87 -7.49 -15.25
N LEU A 14 11.54 -8.22 -14.17
CA LEU A 14 12.22 -8.05 -12.89
C LEU A 14 13.69 -8.48 -13.00
N TRP A 15 13.96 -9.61 -13.68
CA TRP A 15 15.32 -10.08 -13.93
C TRP A 15 16.17 -9.08 -14.73
N ASP A 16 15.63 -8.47 -15.78
CA ASP A 16 16.32 -7.41 -16.53
C ASP A 16 16.70 -6.22 -15.63
N LYS A 17 15.77 -5.78 -14.77
CA LYS A 17 16.05 -4.71 -13.80
C LYS A 17 17.13 -5.11 -12.80
N ILE A 18 17.13 -6.36 -12.33
CA ILE A 18 18.16 -6.88 -11.41
C ILE A 18 19.54 -6.85 -12.08
N GLN A 19 19.65 -7.27 -13.36
CA GLN A 19 20.95 -7.24 -14.06
C GLN A 19 21.48 -5.82 -14.24
N LYS A 20 20.64 -4.89 -14.68
CA LYS A 20 21.02 -3.47 -14.79
C LYS A 20 21.44 -2.89 -13.45
N LEU A 21 20.76 -3.26 -12.36
CA LEU A 21 21.13 -2.82 -11.02
C LEU A 21 22.48 -3.41 -10.59
N ARG A 22 22.76 -4.67 -10.90
CA ARG A 22 24.07 -5.31 -10.63
C ARG A 22 25.21 -4.58 -11.33
N GLU A 23 25.02 -4.16 -12.57
CA GLU A 23 26.02 -3.39 -13.32
C GLU A 23 26.29 -2.01 -12.68
N LEU A 24 25.23 -1.32 -12.24
CA LEU A 24 25.36 -0.05 -11.50
C LEU A 24 26.10 -0.23 -10.17
N ILE A 25 25.83 -1.32 -9.45
CA ILE A 25 26.53 -1.63 -8.19
C ILE A 25 28.00 -1.94 -8.45
N LYS A 26 28.31 -2.80 -9.44
CA LYS A 26 29.70 -3.18 -9.78
C LYS A 26 30.54 -1.99 -10.23
N SER A 27 29.95 -1.07 -10.98
CA SER A 27 30.63 0.14 -11.47
C SER A 27 30.79 1.21 -10.38
N SER A 28 30.06 1.11 -9.26
CA SER A 28 30.13 2.07 -8.17
C SER A 28 31.15 1.66 -7.11
N LYS A 29 32.18 2.48 -6.93
CA LYS A 29 33.16 2.32 -5.83
C LYS A 29 32.57 2.63 -4.44
N THR A 30 31.41 3.29 -4.38
CA THR A 30 30.82 3.84 -3.15
C THR A 30 29.52 3.16 -2.76
N PHE A 31 29.27 1.93 -3.22
CA PHE A 31 28.05 1.22 -2.90
C PHE A 31 27.92 0.95 -1.39
N LYS A 32 26.99 1.66 -0.74
CA LYS A 32 26.67 1.44 0.67
C LYS A 32 25.88 0.16 0.89
N LYS A 33 26.39 -0.71 1.76
CA LYS A 33 25.55 -1.73 2.44
C LYS A 33 24.61 -1.01 3.40
N ARG A 34 23.38 -1.52 3.54
CA ARG A 34 22.38 -0.96 4.45
C ARG A 34 21.90 -2.03 5.40
N VAL A 35 21.57 -1.58 6.60
CA VAL A 35 20.92 -2.37 7.64
C VAL A 35 19.58 -1.76 7.97
N CYS A 36 18.70 -2.54 8.56
CA CYS A 36 17.46 -2.04 9.11
C CYS A 36 17.77 -1.07 10.24
N TRP A 37 17.24 0.14 10.16
CA TRP A 37 17.41 1.18 11.17
C TRP A 37 16.96 0.73 12.56
N LYS A 38 15.90 -0.08 12.64
CA LYS A 38 15.31 -0.52 13.91
C LYS A 38 15.99 -1.73 14.55
N CYS A 39 16.34 -2.75 13.76
CA CYS A 39 16.83 -4.04 14.29
C CYS A 39 18.24 -4.43 13.83
N GLY A 40 18.90 -3.62 13.01
CA GLY A 40 20.26 -3.89 12.53
C GLY A 40 20.39 -5.02 11.50
N LYS A 41 19.29 -5.69 11.13
CA LYS A 41 19.31 -6.76 10.12
C LYS A 41 19.83 -6.23 8.77
N ASP A 42 20.76 -6.94 8.15
CA ASP A 42 21.23 -6.65 6.80
C ASP A 42 20.08 -6.60 5.79
N LEU A 43 20.09 -5.57 4.94
CA LEU A 43 19.09 -5.37 3.91
C LEU A 43 19.67 -5.64 2.52
N ASN A 44 18.83 -6.25 1.69
CA ASN A 44 19.15 -6.55 0.32
C ASN A 44 18.45 -5.55 -0.62
N ILE A 45 19.23 -4.84 -1.44
CA ILE A 45 18.70 -3.87 -2.40
C ILE A 45 17.78 -4.52 -3.45
N TYR A 46 17.96 -5.81 -3.74
CA TYR A 46 17.08 -6.52 -4.68
C TYR A 46 15.68 -6.72 -4.10
N ASP A 47 15.55 -6.92 -2.79
CA ASP A 47 14.25 -6.98 -2.11
C ASP A 47 13.58 -5.60 -2.18
N PHE A 48 14.35 -4.54 -1.94
CA PHE A 48 13.87 -3.16 -2.08
C PHE A 48 13.41 -2.83 -3.51
N LEU A 49 14.13 -3.30 -4.55
CA LEU A 49 13.71 -3.19 -5.94
C LEU A 49 12.41 -3.95 -6.21
N SER A 50 12.26 -5.16 -5.65
CA SER A 50 11.06 -5.99 -5.82
C SER A 50 9.81 -5.30 -5.27
N ASP A 51 9.95 -4.61 -4.14
CA ASP A 51 8.86 -3.86 -3.50
C ASP A 51 8.57 -2.51 -4.19
N ASN A 52 9.51 -1.98 -4.98
CA ASN A 52 9.47 -0.65 -5.62
C ASN A 52 9.70 -0.78 -7.14
N VAL A 53 9.06 -1.78 -7.73
CA VAL A 53 9.31 -2.24 -9.10
C VAL A 53 8.85 -1.26 -10.18
N GLU A 54 8.06 -0.25 -9.85
CA GLU A 54 7.72 0.88 -10.71
C GLU A 54 8.94 1.76 -11.01
N TYR A 55 9.93 1.78 -10.12
CA TYR A 55 11.13 2.58 -10.29
C TYR A 55 12.12 1.96 -11.27
N THR A 56 12.92 2.80 -11.89
CA THR A 56 14.05 2.34 -12.72
C THR A 56 15.20 1.85 -11.83
N PRO A 57 16.08 0.96 -12.31
CA PRO A 57 17.27 0.53 -11.56
C PRO A 57 18.13 1.70 -11.06
N LYS A 58 18.28 2.74 -11.87
CA LYS A 58 19.02 3.96 -11.52
C LYS A 58 18.35 4.76 -10.39
N ALA A 59 17.02 4.84 -10.39
CA ALA A 59 16.27 5.49 -9.32
C ALA A 59 16.38 4.72 -8.00
N ILE A 60 16.24 3.39 -8.04
CA ILE A 60 16.46 2.52 -6.86
C ILE A 60 17.86 2.68 -6.31
N PHE A 61 18.88 2.66 -7.17
CA PHE A 61 20.26 2.87 -6.76
C PHE A 61 20.44 4.24 -6.07
N LYS A 62 19.89 5.31 -6.64
CA LYS A 62 19.96 6.67 -6.07
C LYS A 62 19.27 6.75 -4.70
N LEU A 63 18.09 6.16 -4.57
CA LEU A 63 17.36 6.08 -3.29
C LEU A 63 18.17 5.31 -2.25
N TRP A 64 18.70 4.14 -2.62
CA TRP A 64 19.51 3.33 -1.73
C TRP A 64 20.76 4.05 -1.19
N GLN A 65 21.40 4.88 -2.02
CA GLN A 65 22.57 5.67 -1.61
C GLN A 65 22.22 6.93 -0.80
N ASN A 66 20.95 7.34 -0.76
CA ASN A 66 20.52 8.58 -0.09
C ASN A 66 20.74 8.51 1.42
N PRO A 67 21.56 9.39 2.03
CA PRO A 67 21.85 9.35 3.47
C PRO A 67 20.64 9.72 4.34
N LEU A 68 19.65 10.42 3.80
CA LEU A 68 18.46 10.87 4.55
C LEU A 68 17.36 9.80 4.67
N LEU A 69 17.53 8.65 4.02
CA LEU A 69 16.54 7.58 4.06
C LEU A 69 16.88 6.51 5.10
N GLU A 70 15.91 6.25 5.97
CA GLU A 70 15.91 5.13 6.90
C GLU A 70 15.24 3.92 6.24
N PHE A 71 15.96 2.80 6.21
CA PHE A 71 15.45 1.56 5.65
C PHE A 71 15.01 0.61 6.76
N HIS A 72 13.86 -0.03 6.57
CA HIS A 72 13.30 -0.99 7.53
C HIS A 72 13.19 -2.37 6.86
N CYS A 73 13.54 -3.43 7.59
CA CYS A 73 13.25 -4.79 7.12
C CYS A 73 11.74 -5.03 7.14
N CYS A 74 11.27 -6.05 6.42
CA CYS A 74 9.83 -6.31 6.26
C CYS A 74 9.08 -6.39 7.60
N GLU A 75 9.67 -7.01 8.62
CA GLU A 75 9.04 -7.13 9.94
C GLU A 75 8.96 -5.79 10.67
N CYS A 76 10.05 -5.01 10.69
CA CYS A 76 10.03 -3.68 11.29
C CYS A 76 9.10 -2.73 10.54
N PHE A 77 9.04 -2.84 9.21
CA PHE A 77 8.11 -2.07 8.39
C PHE A 77 6.65 -2.45 8.66
N LYS A 78 6.32 -3.75 8.78
CA LYS A 78 4.99 -4.22 9.19
C LYS A 78 4.59 -3.65 10.55
N LEU A 79 5.52 -3.64 11.52
CA LEU A 79 5.27 -3.07 12.85
C LEU A 79 5.02 -1.56 12.78
N LEU A 80 5.84 -0.81 12.03
CA LEU A 80 5.66 0.62 11.83
C LEU A 80 4.29 0.91 11.21
N LYS A 81 3.93 0.20 10.14
CA LYS A 81 2.62 0.29 9.50
C LYS A 81 1.50 -0.04 10.47
N SER A 82 1.67 -1.06 11.33
CA SER A 82 0.67 -1.42 12.34
C SER A 82 0.45 -0.32 13.38
N HIS A 83 1.51 0.39 13.78
CA HIS A 83 1.43 1.52 14.70
C HIS A 83 0.72 2.72 14.06
N GLU A 84 1.03 3.03 12.80
CA GLU A 84 0.31 4.06 12.04
C GLU A 84 -1.18 3.73 11.88
N LEU A 85 -1.50 2.45 11.62
CA LEU A 85 -2.90 1.99 11.59
C LEU A 85 -3.58 2.13 12.95
N ARG A 86 -2.91 1.80 14.06
CA ARG A 86 -3.47 2.03 15.41
C ARG A 86 -3.78 3.51 15.67
N ALA A 87 -2.92 4.41 15.20
CA ALA A 87 -3.16 5.85 15.32
C ALA A 87 -4.42 6.29 14.55
N ILE A 88 -4.72 5.65 13.43
CA ILE A 88 -5.97 5.88 12.66
C ILE A 88 -7.17 5.23 13.39
N GLU A 89 -7.00 4.00 13.88
CA GLU A 89 -8.03 3.20 14.56
C GLU A 89 -8.57 3.87 15.84
N ASN A 90 -7.73 4.61 16.55
CA ASN A 90 -8.12 5.35 17.76
C ASN A 90 -9.29 6.32 17.53
N ILE A 91 -9.54 6.76 16.28
CA ILE A 91 -10.69 7.61 15.93
C ILE A 91 -11.94 6.77 15.64
N SER A 92 -11.79 5.70 14.85
CA SER A 92 -12.89 4.81 14.48
C SER A 92 -12.38 3.39 14.30
N LYS A 93 -12.77 2.50 15.23
CA LYS A 93 -12.36 1.09 15.20
C LYS A 93 -13.00 0.34 14.03
N THR A 94 -14.27 0.60 13.77
CA THR A 94 -15.05 -0.07 12.73
C THR A 94 -15.93 0.92 11.97
N ARG A 95 -16.16 0.62 10.69
CA ARG A 95 -17.13 1.30 9.83
C ARG A 95 -18.04 0.29 9.15
N LYS A 96 -19.25 0.69 8.80
CA LYS A 96 -20.20 -0.18 8.10
C LYS A 96 -20.01 -0.09 6.59
N CYS A 97 -20.10 -1.22 5.90
CA CYS A 97 -20.21 -1.27 4.46
C CYS A 97 -21.47 -0.52 4.00
N LEU A 98 -21.32 0.43 3.09
CA LEU A 98 -22.42 1.24 2.57
C LEU A 98 -23.47 0.40 1.84
N TYR A 99 -23.09 -0.76 1.30
CA TYR A 99 -24.01 -1.64 0.57
C TYR A 99 -24.68 -2.70 1.48
N CYS A 100 -23.88 -3.53 2.17
CA CYS A 100 -24.40 -4.68 2.91
C CYS A 100 -24.53 -4.46 4.42
N GLY A 101 -24.16 -3.28 4.94
CA GLY A 101 -24.21 -2.94 6.36
C GLY A 101 -23.19 -3.66 7.26
N LYS A 102 -22.43 -4.62 6.71
CA LYS A 102 -21.42 -5.38 7.46
C LYS A 102 -20.38 -4.46 8.09
N GLU A 103 -20.05 -4.69 9.35
CA GLU A 103 -18.93 -3.99 10.02
C GLU A 103 -17.58 -4.42 9.43
N ILE A 104 -16.72 -3.44 9.23
CA ILE A 104 -15.39 -3.55 8.66
C ILE A 104 -14.44 -2.87 9.63
N ASP A 105 -13.42 -3.58 10.08
CA ASP A 105 -12.32 -2.99 10.83
C ASP A 105 -11.26 -2.38 9.88
N LEU A 106 -10.48 -1.44 10.39
CA LEU A 106 -9.46 -0.72 9.61
C LEU A 106 -8.44 -1.67 8.98
N TYR A 107 -8.04 -2.74 9.67
CA TYR A 107 -7.03 -3.67 9.18
C TYR A 107 -7.55 -4.48 8.00
N THR A 108 -8.79 -4.99 8.08
CA THR A 108 -9.47 -5.67 6.99
C THR A 108 -9.62 -4.74 5.79
N TYR A 109 -10.00 -3.47 6.01
CA TYR A 109 -10.13 -2.50 4.94
C TYR A 109 -8.79 -2.17 4.27
N ASN A 110 -7.74 -1.89 5.06
CA ASN A 110 -6.38 -1.64 4.58
C ASN A 110 -5.83 -2.84 3.79
N LYS A 111 -6.05 -4.06 4.27
CA LYS A 111 -5.61 -5.27 3.56
C LYS A 111 -6.25 -5.40 2.18
N ARG A 112 -7.53 -5.03 2.06
CA ARG A 112 -8.28 -5.06 0.78
C ARG A 112 -7.97 -3.87 -0.13
N ASN A 113 -7.50 -2.78 0.44
CA ASN A 113 -7.09 -1.56 -0.27
C ASN A 113 -5.60 -1.29 -0.06
N ASN A 114 -4.78 -2.33 -0.19
CA ASN A 114 -3.34 -2.26 0.10
C ASN A 114 -2.56 -1.30 -0.82
N TYR A 115 -3.20 -0.83 -1.88
CA TYR A 115 -2.71 0.20 -2.79
C TYR A 115 -2.77 1.61 -2.21
N LEU A 116 -3.60 1.85 -1.19
CA LEU A 116 -3.68 3.13 -0.51
C LEU A 116 -2.46 3.33 0.38
N LYS A 117 -1.86 4.51 0.29
CA LYS A 117 -0.87 4.97 1.26
C LYS A 117 -1.55 5.28 2.58
N ILE A 118 -0.78 5.30 3.67
CA ILE A 118 -1.32 5.49 5.03
C ILE A 118 -2.07 6.82 5.19
N TYR A 119 -1.61 7.91 4.56
CA TYR A 119 -2.33 9.19 4.61
C TYR A 119 -3.66 9.15 3.85
N GLU A 120 -3.73 8.49 2.69
CA GLU A 120 -4.97 8.31 1.92
C GLU A 120 -5.96 7.45 2.69
N LEU A 121 -5.45 6.38 3.31
CA LEU A 121 -6.24 5.53 4.20
C LEU A 121 -6.80 6.33 5.38
N LYS A 122 -5.98 7.20 5.98
CA LYS A 122 -6.41 8.08 7.08
C LYS A 122 -7.52 9.02 6.64
N GLU A 123 -7.36 9.71 5.51
CA GLU A 123 -8.37 10.62 4.95
C GLU A 123 -9.70 9.90 4.70
N ILE A 124 -9.67 8.77 4.00
CA ILE A 124 -10.88 8.00 3.68
C ILE A 124 -11.52 7.41 4.94
N TRP A 125 -10.72 6.84 5.85
CA TRP A 125 -11.27 6.16 7.03
C TRP A 125 -11.88 7.15 8.02
N GLN A 126 -11.24 8.30 8.22
CA GLN A 126 -11.66 9.31 9.19
C GLN A 126 -12.76 10.24 8.66
N ASP A 127 -12.97 10.32 7.34
CA ASP A 127 -14.10 11.06 6.76
C ASP A 127 -15.43 10.29 6.96
N PRO A 128 -16.38 10.79 7.77
CA PRO A 128 -17.67 10.14 7.98
C PRO A 128 -18.50 10.00 6.71
N LYS A 129 -18.27 10.87 5.71
CA LYS A 129 -18.99 10.88 4.43
C LYS A 129 -18.38 9.93 3.40
N ALA A 130 -17.15 9.46 3.62
CA ALA A 130 -16.49 8.58 2.66
C ALA A 130 -17.26 7.27 2.48
N GLU A 131 -17.41 6.85 1.23
CA GLU A 131 -18.10 5.63 0.87
C GLU A 131 -17.20 4.40 1.11
N ILE A 132 -17.48 3.67 2.19
CA ILE A 132 -16.74 2.47 2.57
C ILE A 132 -17.48 1.22 2.09
N PHE A 133 -16.77 0.32 1.42
CA PHE A 133 -17.31 -0.97 0.98
C PHE A 133 -16.44 -2.10 1.51
N CYS A 134 -17.06 -3.23 1.86
CA CYS A 134 -16.29 -4.37 2.33
C CYS A 134 -15.45 -4.96 1.19
N ASP A 135 -15.92 -4.93 -0.06
CA ASP A 135 -15.19 -5.43 -1.21
C ASP A 135 -15.64 -4.75 -2.52
N SER A 136 -14.98 -5.10 -3.62
CA SER A 136 -15.27 -4.58 -4.96
C SER A 136 -16.63 -5.03 -5.49
N LEU A 137 -17.18 -6.15 -5.03
CA LEU A 137 -18.49 -6.63 -5.44
C LEU A 137 -19.59 -5.75 -4.84
N CYS A 138 -19.49 -5.42 -3.55
CA CYS A 138 -20.40 -4.49 -2.89
C CYS A 138 -20.36 -3.11 -3.54
N ARG A 139 -19.17 -2.59 -3.86
CA ARG A 139 -19.03 -1.32 -4.60
C ARG A 139 -19.73 -1.39 -5.98
N LYS A 140 -19.51 -2.45 -6.75
CA LYS A 140 -20.14 -2.63 -8.06
C LYS A 140 -21.66 -2.73 -7.98
N LYS A 141 -22.19 -3.47 -7.00
CA LYS A 141 -23.64 -3.60 -6.79
C LYS A 141 -24.27 -2.26 -6.41
N TYR A 142 -23.67 -1.55 -5.46
CA TYR A 142 -24.09 -0.21 -5.08
C TYR A 142 -24.14 0.73 -6.28
N ASN A 143 -23.07 0.82 -7.07
CA ASN A 143 -23.02 1.70 -8.25
C ASN A 143 -24.09 1.32 -9.31
N ARG A 144 -24.35 0.01 -9.49
CA ARG A 144 -25.38 -0.48 -10.42
C ARG A 144 -26.79 -0.14 -9.95
N GLU A 145 -27.06 -0.20 -8.66
CA GLU A 145 -28.37 0.13 -8.10
C GLU A 145 -28.58 1.64 -8.03
N ALA A 146 -27.52 2.40 -7.72
CA ALA A 146 -27.50 3.86 -7.77
C ALA A 146 -27.84 4.39 -9.16
N SER A 147 -27.22 3.84 -10.20
CA SER A 147 -27.45 4.27 -11.59
C SER A 147 -28.86 3.94 -12.10
N ARG A 148 -29.54 2.97 -11.47
CA ARG A 148 -30.92 2.60 -11.79
C ARG A 148 -31.97 3.39 -10.99
N GLY A 149 -31.54 4.27 -10.08
CA GLY A 149 -32.45 4.98 -9.17
C GLY A 149 -33.13 4.07 -8.14
N VAL A 150 -32.62 2.85 -7.94
CA VAL A 150 -33.24 1.82 -7.07
C VAL A 150 -32.80 1.96 -5.61
N LEU A 151 -31.81 2.81 -5.33
CA LEU A 151 -31.36 3.09 -3.95
C LEU A 151 -32.40 3.91 -3.17
N ASN A 152 -33.47 3.24 -2.74
CA ASN A 152 -34.11 3.57 -1.48
C ASN A 152 -33.12 3.15 -0.39
N LEU A 153 -32.44 4.14 0.19
CA LEU A 153 -31.49 3.98 1.29
C LEU A 153 -32.15 3.26 2.47
N LYS A 154 -32.14 1.92 2.47
CA LYS A 154 -32.56 1.09 3.61
C LYS A 154 -31.72 1.32 4.88
N PHE A 155 -30.73 2.21 4.83
CA PHE A 155 -29.83 2.52 5.94
C PHE A 155 -29.50 4.02 6.06
N LYS A 156 -30.40 4.93 5.65
CA LYS A 156 -30.34 6.30 6.18
C LYS A 156 -30.90 6.28 7.61
N ASN A 157 -30.01 6.47 8.57
CA ASN A 157 -30.26 6.75 9.99
C ASN A 157 -30.78 5.58 10.83
N ARG A 158 -29.86 4.94 11.56
CA ARG A 158 -29.96 4.77 13.01
C ARG A 158 -28.57 4.90 13.62
#